data_AF-A0A9E3WR56-F1
#
_entry.id   AF-A0A9E3WR56-F1
#
_cell.length_a   1.000
_cell.length_b   1.000
_cell.length_c   1.000
_cell.angle_alpha   90.00
_cell.angle_beta   90.00
_cell.angle_gamma   90.00
#
_symmetry.space_group_name_H-M   'P 1'
#
loop_
_entity.id
_entity.type
_entity.pdbx_description
1 polymer ?
#
loop_
_entity_poly.entity_id
_entity_poly.type
_entity_poly.pdbx_seq_one_letter_code
_entity_poly.pdbx_strand_id
1 'polypeptide(L)'
;MTTDTRSHEYKRTAFKRGTRFLKCRHKHFGNSPDEPVRFSREPLAKQLASKLAHELGITVEEMRAAAKFAQALNRIVANYGQAAKEILLGSPVSVKNIETISRTAPTRQQYEVEQIAQGKPPHLKPKSGTPVLDTENFTEVFSRLARARGLVQRTLAQVCNLSSSVHADASESRRCMQQLSDIVRTSATVRSLVDGYGVVPRKGEKKPTPPKSYAQPESLREACRGNGSALGLIEKNVRDIPRLPKSVKPTGEDVYRIRQELTAITKAAREERRLLKSLLRKAR
;
A
#
# COMPACT_ATOMS: atom_id res chain seq x y z
N MET A 1 -31.03 -21.11 -2.02
CA MET A 1 -29.80 -20.51 -1.44
C MET A 1 -29.01 -21.59 -0.66
N THR A 2 -28.43 -22.58 -1.34
CA THR A 2 -27.76 -23.74 -0.72
C THR A 2 -26.22 -23.71 -0.84
N THR A 3 -25.65 -22.58 -1.24
CA THR A 3 -24.23 -22.47 -1.63
C THR A 3 -23.25 -22.03 -0.53
N ASP A 4 -23.71 -21.68 0.69
CA ASP A 4 -22.81 -21.00 1.65
C ASP A 4 -22.16 -21.88 2.73
N THR A 5 -22.72 -23.06 3.03
CA THR A 5 -22.22 -23.91 4.13
C THR A 5 -20.79 -24.41 3.90
N ARG A 6 -20.47 -24.80 2.65
CA ARG A 6 -19.12 -25.26 2.26
C ARG A 6 -18.07 -24.15 2.38
N SER A 7 -18.43 -22.91 2.11
CA SER A 7 -17.54 -21.74 2.20
C SER A 7 -17.16 -21.46 3.66
N HIS A 8 -18.14 -21.51 4.56
CA HIS A 8 -17.91 -21.31 6.00
C HIS A 8 -17.03 -22.41 6.61
N GLU A 9 -17.30 -23.67 6.26
CA GLU A 9 -16.51 -24.80 6.73
C GLU A 9 -15.06 -24.74 6.23
N TYR A 10 -14.87 -24.38 4.96
CA TYR A 10 -13.54 -24.18 4.38
C TYR A 10 -12.75 -23.12 5.17
N LYS A 11 -13.34 -21.95 5.44
CA LYS A 11 -12.67 -20.89 6.22
C LYS A 11 -12.34 -21.35 7.64
N ARG A 12 -13.27 -22.00 8.33
CA ARG A 12 -13.02 -22.50 9.70
C ARG A 12 -11.88 -23.53 9.70
N THR A 13 -11.84 -24.42 8.71
CA THR A 13 -10.77 -25.43 8.55
C THR A 13 -9.43 -24.79 8.23
N ALA A 14 -9.39 -23.86 7.27
CA ALA A 14 -8.19 -23.11 6.92
C ALA A 14 -7.64 -22.33 8.12
N PHE A 15 -8.51 -21.66 8.88
CA PHE A 15 -8.11 -20.92 10.09
C PHE A 15 -7.52 -21.84 11.17
N LYS A 16 -8.14 -23.00 11.43
CA LYS A 16 -7.62 -24.00 12.38
C LYS A 16 -6.23 -24.49 11.98
N ARG A 17 -6.04 -24.85 10.71
CA ARG A 17 -4.75 -25.30 10.15
C ARG A 17 -3.67 -24.22 10.28
N GLY A 18 -3.99 -22.99 9.87
CA GLY A 18 -3.07 -21.86 9.98
C GLY A 18 -2.70 -21.53 11.42
N THR A 19 -3.66 -21.59 12.35
CA THR A 19 -3.40 -21.39 13.78
C THR A 19 -2.46 -22.47 14.34
N ARG A 20 -2.62 -23.74 13.94
CA ARG A 20 -1.69 -24.81 14.31
C ARG A 20 -0.27 -24.50 13.82
N PHE A 21 -0.12 -24.08 12.56
CA PHE A 21 1.17 -23.65 12.01
C PHE A 21 1.79 -22.51 12.84
N LEU A 22 1.04 -21.44 13.11
CA LEU A 22 1.55 -20.28 13.85
C LEU A 22 1.98 -20.64 15.29
N LYS A 23 1.21 -21.49 15.98
CA LYS A 23 1.56 -22.00 17.31
C LYS A 23 2.82 -22.85 17.29
N CYS A 24 2.96 -23.77 16.32
CA CYS A 24 4.17 -24.56 16.17
C CYS A 24 5.38 -23.68 15.86
N ARG A 25 5.23 -22.68 14.98
CA ARG A 25 6.29 -21.71 14.66
C ARG A 25 6.76 -20.96 15.91
N HIS A 26 5.82 -20.45 16.72
CA HIS A 26 6.15 -19.78 17.98
C HIS A 26 6.90 -20.72 18.94
N LYS A 27 6.42 -21.95 19.12
CA LYS A 27 7.06 -22.95 20.00
C LYS A 27 8.48 -23.29 19.55
N HIS A 28 8.72 -23.42 18.25
CA HIS A 28 10.02 -23.85 17.72
C HIS A 28 11.03 -22.72 17.55
N PHE A 29 10.60 -21.49 17.30
CA PHE A 29 11.50 -20.39 16.92
C PHE A 29 11.40 -19.17 17.85
N GLY A 30 10.47 -19.15 18.81
CA GLY A 30 10.25 -18.02 19.71
C GLY A 30 9.55 -16.81 19.07
N ASN A 31 9.32 -16.81 17.75
CA ASN A 31 8.65 -15.74 17.03
C ASN A 31 7.24 -15.48 17.56
N SER A 32 6.86 -14.23 17.74
CA SER A 32 5.49 -13.88 18.11
C SER A 32 4.48 -14.45 17.07
N PRO A 33 3.33 -14.98 17.51
CA PRO A 33 2.24 -15.38 16.61
C PRO A 33 1.79 -14.27 15.65
N ASP A 34 2.02 -13.00 16.02
CA ASP A 34 1.64 -11.83 15.23
C ASP A 34 2.70 -11.43 14.19
N GLU A 35 3.91 -11.99 14.30
CA GLU A 35 5.01 -11.65 13.38
C GLU A 35 4.74 -12.18 11.97
N PRO A 36 4.78 -11.34 10.91
CA PRO A 36 4.56 -11.76 9.52
C PRO A 36 5.39 -12.99 9.13
N VAL A 37 4.74 -14.04 8.63
CA VAL A 37 5.46 -15.23 8.12
C VAL A 37 6.03 -14.91 6.74
N ARG A 38 7.36 -14.86 6.60
CA ARG A 38 8.02 -14.62 5.31
C ARG A 38 8.64 -15.90 4.78
N PHE A 39 7.81 -16.78 4.24
CA PHE A 39 8.26 -18.08 3.70
C PHE A 39 9.44 -17.96 2.73
N SER A 40 9.56 -16.90 1.93
CA SER A 40 10.70 -16.73 1.00
C SER A 40 12.05 -16.48 1.71
N ARG A 41 12.03 -15.95 2.93
CA ARG A 41 13.21 -15.54 3.70
C ARG A 41 13.46 -16.41 4.93
N GLU A 42 12.56 -17.33 5.25
CA GLU A 42 12.62 -18.17 6.45
C GLU A 42 12.64 -19.67 6.06
N PRO A 43 13.83 -20.26 5.85
CA PRO A 43 13.95 -21.68 5.49
C PRO A 43 13.29 -22.62 6.51
N LEU A 44 13.40 -22.31 7.80
CA LEU A 44 12.80 -23.07 8.88
C LEU A 44 11.26 -23.04 8.84
N ALA A 45 10.67 -21.90 8.47
CA ALA A 45 9.23 -21.78 8.27
C ALA A 45 8.75 -22.63 7.08
N LYS A 46 9.56 -22.77 6.01
CA LYS A 46 9.27 -23.68 4.90
C LYS A 46 9.28 -25.14 5.35
N GLN A 47 10.31 -25.55 6.10
CA GLN A 47 10.42 -26.92 6.61
C GLN A 47 9.25 -27.28 7.53
N LEU A 48 8.90 -26.39 8.45
CA LEU A 48 7.73 -26.57 9.32
C LEU A 48 6.43 -26.70 8.52
N ALA A 49 6.24 -25.86 7.49
CA ALA A 49 5.06 -25.95 6.63
C ALA A 49 4.99 -27.30 5.90
N SER A 50 6.11 -27.79 5.38
CA SER A 50 6.17 -29.11 4.73
C SER A 50 5.83 -30.25 5.69
N LYS A 51 6.40 -30.23 6.90
CA LYS A 51 6.10 -31.23 7.94
C LYS A 51 4.60 -31.25 8.28
N LEU A 52 4.03 -30.09 8.60
CA LEU A 52 2.61 -29.99 8.97
C LEU A 52 1.66 -30.29 7.81
N ALA A 53 2.05 -29.97 6.58
CA ALA A 53 1.28 -30.31 5.38
C ALA A 53 1.20 -31.84 5.20
N HIS A 54 2.33 -32.53 5.36
CA HIS A 54 2.40 -33.99 5.32
C HIS A 54 1.55 -34.63 6.44
N GLU A 55 1.68 -34.17 7.69
CA GLU A 55 0.88 -34.66 8.84
C GLU A 55 -0.64 -34.50 8.64
N LEU A 56 -1.07 -33.52 7.85
CA LEU A 56 -2.48 -33.20 7.63
C LEU A 56 -3.01 -33.69 6.28
N GLY A 57 -2.19 -34.35 5.46
CA GLY A 57 -2.57 -34.83 4.14
C GLY A 57 -2.95 -33.71 3.16
N ILE A 58 -2.28 -32.55 3.24
CA ILE A 58 -2.50 -31.41 2.34
C ILE A 58 -1.21 -30.97 1.65
N THR A 59 -1.33 -30.09 0.66
CA THR A 59 -0.16 -29.51 -0.01
C THR A 59 0.53 -28.45 0.86
N VAL A 60 1.81 -28.20 0.59
CA VAL A 60 2.59 -27.15 1.27
C VAL A 60 1.99 -25.77 0.95
N GLU A 61 1.49 -25.58 -0.26
CA GLU A 61 0.83 -24.37 -0.75
C GLU A 61 -0.46 -24.08 0.04
N GLU A 62 -1.29 -25.09 0.28
CA GLU A 62 -2.48 -24.98 1.13
C GLU A 62 -2.13 -24.64 2.57
N MET A 63 -1.07 -25.24 3.14
CA MET A 63 -0.60 -24.90 4.48
C MET A 63 -0.12 -23.44 4.56
N ARG A 64 0.63 -22.98 3.56
CA ARG A 64 1.09 -21.58 3.47
C ARG A 64 -0.09 -20.62 3.35
N ALA A 65 -1.10 -20.95 2.55
CA ALA A 65 -2.31 -20.15 2.41
C ALA A 65 -3.10 -20.11 3.73
N ALA A 66 -3.26 -21.25 4.41
CA ALA A 66 -3.90 -21.33 5.72
C ALA A 66 -3.17 -20.47 6.76
N ALA A 67 -1.83 -20.50 6.82
CA ALA A 67 -1.03 -19.68 7.71
C ALA A 67 -1.22 -18.17 7.46
N LYS A 68 -1.20 -17.74 6.18
CA LYS A 68 -1.47 -16.35 5.79
C LYS A 68 -2.87 -15.91 6.19
N PHE A 69 -3.87 -16.75 5.94
CA PHE A 69 -5.26 -16.46 6.31
C PHE A 69 -5.43 -16.35 7.83
N ALA A 70 -4.85 -17.26 8.61
CA ALA A 70 -4.90 -17.20 10.07
C ALA A 70 -4.23 -15.95 10.61
N GLN A 71 -3.08 -15.56 10.05
CA GLN A 71 -2.40 -14.32 10.41
C GLN A 71 -3.23 -13.08 10.07
N ALA A 72 -3.85 -13.05 8.89
CA ALA A 72 -4.76 -11.97 8.49
C ALA A 72 -5.94 -11.83 9.47
N LEU A 73 -6.56 -12.94 9.85
CA LEU A 73 -7.69 -12.93 10.76
C LEU A 73 -7.27 -12.54 12.18
N ASN A 74 -6.17 -13.09 12.70
CA ASN A 74 -5.63 -12.73 14.01
C ASN A 74 -5.32 -11.23 14.10
N ARG A 75 -4.78 -10.62 13.04
CA ARG A 75 -4.53 -9.18 13.00
C ARG A 75 -5.80 -8.34 13.14
N ILE A 76 -6.89 -8.75 12.47
CA ILE A 76 -8.19 -8.06 12.59
C ILE A 76 -8.76 -8.27 14.01
N VAL A 77 -8.65 -9.48 14.54
CA VAL A 77 -9.12 -9.83 15.90
C VAL A 77 -8.33 -9.08 16.98
N ALA A 78 -7.03 -8.86 16.81
CA ALA A 78 -6.24 -8.06 17.73
C ALA A 78 -6.73 -6.61 17.81
N ASN A 79 -7.25 -6.07 16.71
CA ASN A 79 -7.76 -4.69 16.65
C ASN A 79 -9.24 -4.56 17.06
N TYR A 80 -10.07 -5.60 16.86
CA TYR A 80 -11.53 -5.51 17.02
C TYR A 80 -12.15 -6.62 17.89
N GLY A 81 -11.31 -7.45 18.51
CA GLY A 81 -11.73 -8.53 19.39
C GLY A 81 -12.35 -9.73 18.68
N GLN A 82 -12.84 -10.67 19.49
CA GLN A 82 -13.30 -11.98 19.03
C GLN A 82 -14.57 -11.91 18.16
N ALA A 83 -15.41 -10.88 18.32
CA ALA A 83 -16.62 -10.72 17.52
C ALA A 83 -16.32 -10.60 16.02
N ALA A 84 -15.25 -9.89 15.64
CA ALA A 84 -14.78 -9.83 14.24
C ALA A 84 -14.52 -11.22 13.66
N LYS A 85 -13.94 -12.13 14.46
CA LYS A 85 -13.64 -13.49 14.01
C LYS A 85 -14.90 -14.23 13.59
N GLU A 86 -15.93 -14.22 14.43
CA GLU A 86 -17.16 -14.95 14.14
C GLU A 86 -17.90 -14.34 12.95
N ILE A 87 -17.94 -13.00 12.83
CA ILE A 87 -18.50 -12.29 11.66
C ILE A 87 -17.77 -12.71 10.37
N LEU A 88 -16.44 -12.68 10.37
CA LEU A 88 -15.65 -12.97 9.17
C LEU A 88 -15.65 -14.46 8.80
N LEU A 89 -15.70 -15.36 9.78
CA LEU A 89 -15.80 -16.81 9.51
C LEU A 89 -17.21 -17.23 9.08
N GLY A 90 -18.26 -16.54 9.55
CA GLY A 90 -19.67 -16.84 9.26
C GLY A 90 -20.31 -16.03 8.12
N SER A 91 -19.56 -15.16 7.44
CA SER A 91 -20.05 -14.37 6.29
C SER A 91 -19.69 -15.02 4.95
N PRO A 92 -20.34 -14.65 3.83
CA PRO A 92 -19.95 -15.12 2.48
C PRO A 92 -18.63 -14.49 1.96
N VAL A 93 -17.93 -13.70 2.77
CA VAL A 93 -16.69 -13.01 2.36
C VAL A 93 -15.56 -14.00 2.12
N SER A 94 -14.88 -13.85 0.98
CA SER A 94 -13.76 -14.71 0.60
C SER A 94 -12.52 -14.49 1.47
N VAL A 95 -11.67 -15.53 1.57
CA VAL A 95 -10.37 -15.48 2.25
C VAL A 95 -9.51 -14.32 1.72
N LYS A 96 -9.46 -14.13 0.39
CA LYS A 96 -8.67 -13.07 -0.25
C LYS A 96 -9.13 -11.66 0.16
N ASN A 97 -10.44 -11.46 0.35
CA ASN A 97 -10.97 -10.18 0.83
C ASN A 97 -10.59 -9.96 2.29
N ILE A 98 -10.67 -10.99 3.15
CA ILE A 98 -10.22 -10.91 4.55
C ILE A 98 -8.73 -10.56 4.63
N GLU A 99 -7.89 -11.21 3.82
CA GLU A 99 -6.46 -10.89 3.70
C GLU A 99 -6.24 -9.44 3.24
N THR A 100 -7.10 -8.92 2.38
CA THR A 100 -7.04 -7.53 1.91
C THR A 100 -7.43 -6.55 3.01
N ILE A 101 -8.52 -6.82 3.74
CA ILE A 101 -8.97 -6.03 4.89
C ILE A 101 -7.86 -5.97 5.95
N SER A 102 -7.23 -7.10 6.28
CA SER A 102 -6.16 -7.17 7.30
C SER A 102 -4.94 -6.29 7.01
N ARG A 103 -4.78 -5.82 5.77
CA ARG A 103 -3.68 -4.93 5.34
C ARG A 103 -4.04 -3.45 5.43
N THR A 104 -5.28 -3.11 5.78
CA THR A 104 -5.75 -1.74 5.96
C THR A 104 -5.54 -1.25 7.40
N ALA A 105 -5.69 0.05 7.62
CA ALA A 105 -5.63 0.66 8.96
C ALA A 105 -6.74 0.08 9.88
N PRO A 106 -6.50 -0.13 11.19
CA PRO A 106 -7.50 -0.49 12.19
C PRO A 106 -8.90 0.14 11.99
N THR A 107 -8.99 1.46 11.78
CA THR A 107 -10.28 2.15 11.53
C THR A 107 -10.98 1.67 10.26
N ARG A 108 -10.21 1.35 9.21
CA ARG A 108 -10.74 0.75 7.98
C ARG A 108 -11.14 -0.71 8.20
N GLN A 109 -10.36 -1.49 8.96
CA GLN A 109 -10.70 -2.86 9.30
C GLN A 109 -12.05 -2.93 10.03
N GLN A 110 -12.24 -2.05 11.03
CA GLN A 110 -13.49 -1.92 11.76
C GLN A 110 -14.66 -1.64 10.82
N TYR A 111 -14.55 -0.59 9.99
CA TYR A 111 -15.60 -0.25 9.02
C TYR A 111 -15.95 -1.42 8.11
N GLU A 112 -14.96 -2.16 7.60
CA GLU A 112 -15.20 -3.32 6.74
C GLU A 112 -15.92 -4.45 7.49
N VAL A 113 -15.52 -4.75 8.73
CA VAL A 113 -16.18 -5.77 9.56
C VAL A 113 -17.63 -5.39 9.88
N GLU A 114 -17.90 -4.13 10.22
CA GLU A 114 -19.26 -3.62 10.48
C GLU A 114 -20.15 -3.72 9.23
N GLN A 115 -19.60 -3.40 8.06
CA GLN A 115 -20.33 -3.50 6.80
C GLN A 115 -20.63 -4.97 6.45
N ILE A 116 -19.68 -5.87 6.68
CA ILE A 116 -19.87 -7.31 6.49
C ILE A 116 -20.92 -7.85 7.46
N ALA A 117 -20.92 -7.40 8.72
CA ALA A 117 -21.95 -7.76 9.70
C ALA A 117 -23.36 -7.32 9.27
N GLN A 118 -23.46 -6.23 8.50
CA GLN A 118 -24.70 -5.75 7.89
C GLN A 118 -25.04 -6.43 6.54
N GLY A 119 -24.32 -7.49 6.17
CA GLY A 119 -24.54 -8.22 4.91
C GLY A 119 -24.08 -7.45 3.66
N LYS A 120 -23.32 -6.36 3.82
CA LYS A 120 -22.82 -5.58 2.69
C LYS A 120 -21.52 -6.17 2.14
N PRO A 121 -21.25 -6.00 0.82
CA PRO A 121 -19.99 -6.45 0.25
C PRO A 121 -18.81 -5.69 0.86
N PRO A 122 -17.62 -6.32 0.94
CA PRO A 122 -16.41 -5.65 1.39
C PRO A 122 -15.94 -4.60 0.38
N HIS A 123 -15.08 -3.69 0.84
CA HIS A 123 -14.42 -2.65 0.04
C HIS A 123 -15.36 -1.59 -0.55
N LEU A 124 -16.55 -1.43 0.04
CA LEU A 124 -17.41 -0.31 -0.29
C LEU A 124 -16.73 1.01 0.05
N LYS A 125 -16.87 1.98 -0.86
CA LYS A 125 -16.44 3.35 -0.61
C LYS A 125 -17.24 3.91 0.57
N PRO A 126 -16.59 4.47 1.61
CA PRO A 126 -17.31 5.12 2.69
C PRO A 126 -18.17 6.25 2.14
N LYS A 127 -19.35 6.45 2.76
CA LYS A 127 -20.16 7.63 2.46
C LYS A 127 -19.37 8.89 2.86
N SER A 128 -19.71 10.02 2.24
CA SER A 128 -19.13 11.29 2.65
C SER A 128 -19.39 11.53 4.14
N GLY A 129 -18.37 11.97 4.88
CA GLY A 129 -18.45 12.19 6.33
C GLY A 129 -18.19 10.96 7.21
N THR A 130 -18.10 9.74 6.67
CA THR A 130 -17.73 8.57 7.49
C THR A 130 -16.26 8.66 7.89
N PRO A 131 -15.89 8.58 9.20
CA PRO A 131 -14.53 8.77 9.70
C PRO A 131 -13.63 7.54 9.46
N VAL A 132 -13.62 7.02 8.24
CA VAL A 132 -12.73 5.93 7.85
C VAL A 132 -11.43 6.55 7.37
N LEU A 133 -10.43 6.53 8.25
CA LEU A 133 -9.09 7.00 7.92
C LEU A 133 -8.30 5.86 7.28
N ASP A 134 -7.78 6.14 6.09
CA ASP A 134 -6.79 5.29 5.42
C ASP A 134 -5.37 5.62 5.90
N THR A 135 -5.18 6.71 6.64
CA THR A 135 -3.90 7.21 7.16
C THR A 135 -4.00 7.35 8.67
N GLU A 136 -3.10 6.72 9.41
CA GLU A 136 -3.08 6.82 10.86
C GLU A 136 -2.05 7.81 11.39
N ASN A 137 -0.98 8.04 10.64
CA ASN A 137 0.14 8.89 11.06
C ASN A 137 0.93 9.44 9.86
N PHE A 138 1.89 10.33 10.15
CA PHE A 138 2.73 10.96 9.12
C PHE A 138 3.77 10.02 8.50
N THR A 139 4.08 8.87 9.13
CA THR A 139 4.93 7.83 8.51
C THR A 139 4.29 7.28 7.23
N GLU A 140 2.96 7.14 7.21
CA GLU A 140 2.25 6.74 5.99
C GLU A 140 2.25 7.81 4.90
N VAL A 141 2.09 9.08 5.30
CA VAL A 141 2.18 10.24 4.40
C VAL A 141 3.54 10.22 3.71
N PHE A 142 4.62 10.11 4.51
CA PHE A 142 5.98 9.99 4.02
C PHE A 142 6.16 8.76 3.11
N SER A 143 5.68 7.58 3.51
CA SER A 143 5.78 6.34 2.72
C SER A 143 5.11 6.46 1.34
N ARG A 144 3.96 7.15 1.25
CA ARG A 144 3.29 7.42 -0.04
C ARG A 144 4.11 8.38 -0.90
N LEU A 145 4.68 9.43 -0.31
CA LEU A 145 5.54 10.37 -1.04
C LEU A 145 6.82 9.69 -1.53
N ALA A 146 7.49 8.88 -0.71
CA ALA A 146 8.66 8.12 -1.11
C ALA A 146 8.37 7.17 -2.28
N ARG A 147 7.20 6.52 -2.29
CA ARG A 147 6.74 5.71 -3.43
C ARG A 147 6.43 6.56 -4.67
N ALA A 148 5.73 7.69 -4.50
CA ALA A 148 5.46 8.62 -5.59
C ALA A 148 6.78 9.15 -6.21
N ARG A 149 7.77 9.49 -5.39
CA ARG A 149 9.12 9.83 -5.84
C ARG A 149 9.74 8.71 -6.65
N GLY A 150 9.73 7.48 -6.13
CA GLY A 150 10.28 6.33 -6.85
C GLY A 150 9.61 6.10 -8.21
N LEU A 151 8.31 6.37 -8.33
CA LEU A 151 7.58 6.33 -9.60
C LEU A 151 8.03 7.45 -10.55
N VAL A 152 8.01 8.72 -10.12
CA VAL A 152 8.39 9.87 -10.97
C VAL A 152 9.87 9.82 -11.38
N GLN A 153 10.76 9.36 -10.50
CA GLN A 153 12.17 9.19 -10.85
C GLN A 153 12.37 8.10 -11.91
N ARG A 154 11.57 7.02 -11.83
CA ARG A 154 11.58 5.95 -12.83
C ARG A 154 11.06 6.44 -14.18
N THR A 155 9.96 7.19 -14.20
CA THR A 155 9.39 7.76 -15.43
C THR A 155 10.31 8.79 -16.07
N LEU A 156 10.96 9.63 -15.26
CA LEU A 156 12.00 10.54 -15.75
C LEU A 156 13.14 9.77 -16.43
N ALA A 157 13.68 8.74 -15.77
CA ALA A 157 14.74 7.93 -16.36
C ALA A 157 14.32 7.26 -17.68
N GLN A 158 13.06 6.83 -17.80
CA GLN A 158 12.50 6.30 -19.04
C GLN A 158 12.53 7.35 -20.15
N VAL A 159 12.01 8.54 -19.87
CA VAL A 159 11.95 9.62 -20.86
C VAL A 159 13.34 10.04 -21.32
N CYS A 160 14.35 10.01 -20.44
CA CYS A 160 15.74 10.24 -20.82
C CYS A 160 16.27 9.21 -21.83
N ASN A 161 15.81 7.96 -21.73
CA ASN A 161 16.27 6.83 -22.54
C ASN A 161 15.44 6.63 -23.83
N LEU A 162 14.35 7.36 -24.01
CA LEU A 162 13.59 7.30 -25.25
C LEU A 162 14.45 7.82 -26.40
N SER A 163 14.74 6.95 -27.37
CA SER A 163 15.43 7.35 -28.61
C SER A 163 14.61 8.40 -29.36
N SER A 164 15.31 9.32 -30.03
CA SER A 164 14.73 10.30 -30.96
C SER A 164 13.88 9.66 -32.07
N SER A 165 14.06 8.36 -32.33
CA SER A 165 13.33 7.58 -33.33
C SER A 165 11.97 7.05 -32.86
N VAL A 166 11.66 7.13 -31.56
CA VAL A 166 10.32 6.77 -31.07
C VAL A 166 9.41 7.96 -31.36
N HIS A 167 8.49 7.79 -32.31
CA HIS A 167 7.39 8.74 -32.52
C HIS A 167 6.56 8.81 -31.24
N ALA A 168 6.88 9.76 -30.38
CA ALA A 168 6.11 10.04 -29.19
C ALA A 168 4.72 10.53 -29.65
N ASP A 169 3.69 9.72 -29.38
CA ASP A 169 2.32 10.15 -29.64
C ASP A 169 2.09 11.50 -28.95
N ALA A 170 1.72 12.50 -29.74
CA ALA A 170 1.46 13.86 -29.26
C ALA A 170 0.32 13.89 -28.24
N SER A 171 -0.61 12.94 -28.30
CA SER A 171 -1.70 12.80 -27.33
C SER A 171 -1.18 12.28 -25.98
N GLU A 172 -0.39 11.20 -25.98
CA GLU A 172 0.21 10.61 -24.77
C GLU A 172 1.18 11.59 -24.11
N SER A 173 2.03 12.26 -24.91
CA SER A 173 2.97 13.26 -24.39
C SER A 173 2.26 14.41 -23.71
N ARG A 174 1.15 14.91 -24.29
CA ARG A 174 0.32 15.95 -23.67
C ARG A 174 -0.30 15.48 -22.36
N ARG A 175 -0.82 14.26 -22.32
CA ARG A 175 -1.37 13.65 -21.11
C ARG A 175 -0.32 13.53 -20.01
N CYS A 176 0.87 13.02 -20.33
CA CYS A 176 2.00 12.93 -19.41
C CYS A 176 2.39 14.32 -18.87
N MET A 177 2.52 15.34 -19.73
CA MET A 177 2.82 16.71 -19.31
C MET A 177 1.75 17.32 -18.39
N GLN A 178 0.48 17.00 -18.62
CA GLN A 178 -0.62 17.41 -17.75
C GLN A 178 -0.48 16.76 -16.37
N GLN A 179 -0.31 15.43 -16.32
CA GLN A 179 -0.10 14.69 -15.07
C GLN A 179 1.10 15.22 -14.26
N LEU A 180 2.22 15.52 -14.93
CA LEU A 180 3.41 16.11 -14.29
C LEU A 180 3.12 17.51 -13.72
N SER A 181 2.29 18.31 -14.38
CA SER A 181 1.85 19.60 -13.87
C SER A 181 0.96 19.45 -12.64
N ASP A 182 0.04 18.48 -12.68
CA ASP A 182 -0.83 18.14 -11.56
C ASP A 182 -0.03 17.59 -10.37
N ILE A 183 1.02 16.80 -10.59
CA ILE A 183 1.94 16.34 -9.55
C ILE A 183 2.60 17.52 -8.84
N VAL A 184 3.13 18.51 -9.59
CA VAL A 184 3.76 19.70 -9.00
C VAL A 184 2.75 20.50 -8.17
N ARG A 185 1.55 20.75 -8.71
CA ARG A 185 0.50 21.49 -8.00
C ARG A 185 0.08 20.76 -6.72
N THR A 186 -0.22 19.47 -6.82
CA THR A 186 -0.70 18.66 -5.70
C THR A 186 0.40 18.51 -4.63
N SER A 187 1.67 18.44 -5.03
CA SER A 187 2.81 18.44 -4.10
C SER A 187 2.89 19.75 -3.30
N ALA A 188 2.61 20.89 -3.93
CA ALA A 188 2.54 22.18 -3.23
C ALA A 188 1.37 22.23 -2.24
N THR A 189 0.21 21.64 -2.57
CA THR A 189 -0.91 21.50 -1.64
C THR A 189 -0.54 20.66 -0.42
N VAL A 190 0.08 19.49 -0.61
CA VAL A 190 0.56 18.66 0.51
C VAL A 190 1.55 19.44 1.38
N ARG A 191 2.47 20.19 0.76
CA ARG A 191 3.42 21.03 1.50
C ARG A 191 2.69 22.06 2.37
N SER A 192 1.74 22.80 1.80
CA SER A 192 0.96 23.80 2.53
C SER A 192 0.20 23.19 3.71
N LEU A 193 -0.42 22.03 3.51
CA LEU A 193 -1.13 21.31 4.58
C LEU A 193 -0.21 20.91 5.73
N VAL A 194 1.01 20.45 5.44
CA VAL A 194 1.99 20.06 6.46
C VAL A 194 2.59 21.28 7.15
N ASP A 195 2.91 22.33 6.38
CA ASP A 195 3.45 23.59 6.91
C ASP A 195 2.43 24.29 7.83
N GLY A 196 1.13 24.13 7.58
CA GLY A 196 0.04 24.63 8.41
C GLY A 196 0.00 24.09 9.85
N TYR A 197 0.75 23.01 10.17
CA TYR A 197 0.90 22.53 11.55
C TYR A 197 1.88 23.38 12.39
N GLY A 198 2.63 24.31 11.78
CA GLY A 198 3.53 25.22 12.49
C GLY A 198 4.77 24.54 13.10
N VAL A 199 5.08 23.32 12.70
CA VAL A 199 6.21 22.55 13.24
C VAL A 199 7.50 22.88 12.47
N VAL A 200 8.55 23.27 13.19
CA VAL A 200 9.85 23.63 12.62
C VAL A 200 10.82 22.44 12.71
N PRO A 201 11.43 22.00 11.60
CA PRO A 201 12.49 20.98 11.62
C PRO A 201 13.68 21.38 12.49
N ARG A 202 14.27 20.42 13.21
CA ARG A 202 15.53 20.67 13.94
C ARG A 202 16.73 20.57 12.99
N LYS A 203 17.75 21.41 13.20
CA LYS A 203 18.99 21.41 12.41
C LYS A 203 19.77 20.11 12.69
N GLY A 204 20.09 19.31 11.67
CA GLY A 204 20.95 18.12 11.79
C GLY A 204 20.37 16.79 11.30
N GLU A 205 19.15 16.78 10.76
CA GLU A 205 18.46 15.55 10.35
C GLU A 205 19.03 14.97 9.04
N LYS A 206 19.40 13.68 9.06
CA LYS A 206 20.12 12.99 7.98
C LYS A 206 19.26 12.90 6.71
N LYS A 207 19.90 13.10 5.55
CA LYS A 207 19.25 12.90 4.24
C LYS A 207 18.82 11.43 4.06
N PRO A 208 17.60 11.16 3.56
CA PRO A 208 17.18 9.81 3.27
C PRO A 208 17.95 9.23 2.07
N THR A 209 18.35 7.95 2.18
CA THR A 209 19.04 7.22 1.12
C THR A 209 18.09 7.00 -0.07
N PRO A 210 18.51 7.26 -1.32
CA PRO A 210 17.67 6.99 -2.48
C PRO A 210 17.36 5.48 -2.59
N PRO A 211 16.15 5.10 -3.05
CA PRO A 211 15.84 3.69 -3.27
C PRO A 211 16.73 3.10 -4.36
N LYS A 212 17.09 1.82 -4.20
CA LYS A 212 17.86 1.04 -5.17
C LYS A 212 17.04 0.79 -6.45
N SER A 213 17.77 0.64 -7.55
CA SER A 213 17.31 0.68 -8.94
C SER A 213 15.98 -0.04 -9.21
N TYR A 214 15.19 0.57 -10.09
CA TYR A 214 13.97 -0.01 -10.62
C TYR A 214 14.22 -0.52 -12.04
N ALA A 215 13.58 -1.63 -12.40
CA ALA A 215 13.58 -2.16 -13.76
C ALA A 215 13.17 -1.07 -14.77
N GLN A 216 13.84 -1.05 -15.93
CA GLN A 216 13.57 -0.14 -17.05
C GLN A 216 12.31 -0.63 -17.79
N PRO A 217 11.26 0.17 -17.92
CA PRO A 217 10.15 -0.14 -18.81
C PRO A 217 10.34 0.46 -20.21
N GLU A 218 9.51 0.04 -21.17
CA GLU A 218 9.79 0.02 -22.60
C GLU A 218 9.02 1.10 -23.40
N SER A 219 8.11 1.89 -22.79
CA SER A 219 7.24 2.83 -23.54
C SER A 219 6.79 4.11 -22.80
N LEU A 220 6.41 5.15 -23.57
CA LEU A 220 5.81 6.40 -23.04
C LEU A 220 4.48 6.16 -22.32
N ARG A 221 3.70 5.17 -22.79
CA ARG A 221 2.46 4.74 -22.13
C ARG A 221 2.69 4.29 -20.69
N GLU A 222 3.78 3.57 -20.45
CA GLU A 222 4.18 3.16 -19.10
C GLU A 222 4.62 4.34 -18.25
N ALA A 223 5.31 5.32 -18.84
CA ALA A 223 5.61 6.59 -18.17
C ALA A 223 4.33 7.31 -17.72
N CYS A 224 3.32 7.44 -18.59
CA CYS A 224 2.05 8.08 -18.21
C CYS A 224 1.27 7.28 -17.15
N ARG A 225 1.34 5.94 -17.16
CA ARG A 225 0.77 5.12 -16.08
C ARG A 225 1.51 5.31 -14.76
N GLY A 226 2.85 5.40 -14.80
CA GLY A 226 3.69 5.70 -13.65
C GLY A 226 3.38 7.05 -13.04
N ASN A 227 3.28 8.10 -13.87
CA ASN A 227 2.89 9.45 -13.48
C ASN A 227 1.48 9.49 -12.89
N GLY A 228 0.51 8.84 -13.53
CA GLY A 228 -0.85 8.72 -12.98
C GLY A 228 -0.89 8.04 -11.62
N SER A 229 -0.08 6.98 -11.43
CA SER A 229 0.04 6.27 -10.15
C SER A 229 0.70 7.15 -9.07
N ALA A 230 1.74 7.91 -9.44
CA ALA A 230 2.37 8.87 -8.55
C ALA A 230 1.39 9.96 -8.11
N LEU A 231 0.64 10.54 -9.05
CA LEU A 231 -0.39 11.55 -8.76
C LEU A 231 -1.42 11.01 -7.76
N GLY A 232 -1.96 9.82 -8.00
CA GLY A 232 -2.96 9.21 -7.09
C GLY A 232 -2.45 8.99 -5.66
N LEU A 233 -1.15 8.71 -5.48
CA LEU A 233 -0.53 8.63 -4.15
C LEU A 233 -0.46 10.00 -3.45
N ILE A 234 -0.17 11.07 -4.20
CA ILE A 234 -0.06 12.44 -3.66
C ILE A 234 -1.46 13.00 -3.36
N GLU A 235 -2.43 12.79 -4.25
CA GLU A 235 -3.84 13.18 -4.04
C GLU A 235 -4.43 12.51 -2.80
N LYS A 236 -4.05 11.25 -2.55
CA LYS A 236 -4.43 10.54 -1.34
C LYS A 236 -3.96 11.29 -0.07
N ASN A 237 -2.75 11.85 -0.09
CA ASN A 237 -2.26 12.67 1.03
C ASN A 237 -3.04 13.99 1.18
N VAL A 238 -3.38 14.67 0.08
CA VAL A 238 -4.21 15.89 0.14
C VAL A 238 -5.57 15.61 0.78
N ARG A 239 -6.16 14.46 0.48
CA ARG A 239 -7.45 14.05 1.04
C ARG A 239 -7.34 13.64 2.51
N ASP A 240 -6.29 12.90 2.86
CA ASP A 240 -6.22 12.23 4.17
C ASP A 240 -5.61 13.13 5.26
N ILE A 241 -4.64 14.00 4.97
CA ILE A 241 -3.99 14.87 5.97
C ILE A 241 -4.98 15.75 6.75
N PRO A 242 -5.95 16.45 6.11
CA PRO A 242 -6.91 17.28 6.83
C PRO A 242 -7.89 16.48 7.70
N ARG A 243 -7.97 15.15 7.50
CA ARG A 243 -8.87 14.26 8.22
C ARG A 243 -8.20 13.56 9.40
N LEU A 244 -6.88 13.72 9.56
CA LEU A 244 -6.17 13.15 10.69
C LEU A 244 -6.72 13.72 12.01
N PRO A 245 -6.79 12.92 13.10
CA PRO A 245 -7.21 13.42 14.40
C PRO A 245 -6.29 14.55 14.85
N LYS A 246 -6.83 15.55 15.56
CA LYS A 246 -6.04 16.70 16.07
C LYS A 246 -4.88 16.31 16.99
N SER A 247 -4.95 15.12 17.60
CA SER A 247 -3.89 14.51 18.41
C SER A 247 -2.72 13.98 17.57
N VAL A 248 -2.93 13.67 16.30
CA VAL A 248 -1.90 13.19 15.36
C VAL A 248 -1.27 14.41 14.69
N LYS A 249 -0.12 14.85 15.21
CA LYS A 249 0.65 15.96 14.66
C LYS A 249 1.98 15.46 14.08
N PRO A 250 2.51 16.07 13.01
CA PRO A 250 3.82 15.72 12.51
C PRO A 250 4.90 16.15 13.50
N THR A 251 5.95 15.35 13.62
CA THR A 251 7.19 15.78 14.29
C THR A 251 8.01 16.69 13.36
N GLY A 252 9.04 17.36 13.91
CA GLY A 252 9.99 18.13 13.09
C GLY A 252 10.64 17.29 11.98
N GLU A 253 11.02 16.06 12.32
CA GLU A 253 11.56 15.06 11.40
C GLU A 253 10.56 14.68 10.31
N ASP A 254 9.27 14.50 10.65
CA ASP A 254 8.23 14.21 9.65
C ASP A 254 8.09 15.34 8.65
N VAL A 255 8.02 16.59 9.12
CA VAL A 255 7.94 17.78 8.27
C VAL A 255 9.17 17.86 7.36
N TYR A 256 10.36 17.66 7.91
CA TYR A 256 11.61 17.66 7.14
C TYR A 256 11.59 16.61 6.03
N ARG A 257 11.30 15.35 6.37
CA ARG A 257 11.26 14.23 5.41
C ARG A 257 10.22 14.45 4.33
N ILE A 258 9.02 14.91 4.70
CA ILE A 258 7.97 15.21 3.74
C ILE A 258 8.42 16.32 2.78
N ARG A 259 9.02 17.40 3.28
CA ARG A 259 9.54 18.49 2.43
C ARG A 259 10.64 18.01 1.48
N GLN A 260 11.54 17.15 1.94
CA GLN A 260 12.58 16.55 1.09
C GLN A 260 11.97 15.73 -0.04
N GLU A 261 11.00 14.87 0.26
CA GLU A 261 10.32 14.04 -0.74
C GLU A 261 9.54 14.89 -1.75
N LEU A 262 8.78 15.88 -1.30
CA LEU A 262 8.04 16.81 -2.19
C LEU A 262 8.97 17.62 -3.10
N THR A 263 10.12 18.04 -2.58
CA THR A 263 11.14 18.75 -3.37
C THR A 263 11.72 17.84 -4.46
N ALA A 264 12.05 16.60 -4.11
CA ALA A 264 12.58 15.62 -5.06
C ALA A 264 11.55 15.25 -6.15
N ILE A 265 10.29 15.02 -5.77
CA ILE A 265 9.17 14.78 -6.71
C ILE A 265 9.03 15.96 -7.66
N THR A 266 8.96 17.18 -7.14
CA THR A 266 8.77 18.40 -7.94
C THR A 266 9.93 18.62 -8.91
N LYS A 267 11.17 18.38 -8.47
CA LYS A 267 12.36 18.49 -9.33
C LYS A 267 12.31 17.47 -10.47
N ALA A 268 12.03 16.20 -10.15
CA ALA A 268 11.95 15.14 -11.15
C ALA A 268 10.80 15.39 -12.15
N ALA A 269 9.63 15.79 -11.68
CA ALA A 269 8.48 16.05 -12.55
C ALA A 269 8.69 17.23 -13.51
N ARG A 270 9.36 18.30 -13.04
CA ARG A 270 9.73 19.44 -13.88
C ARG A 270 10.73 19.06 -14.96
N GLU A 271 11.72 18.24 -14.60
CA GLU A 271 12.73 17.77 -15.54
C GLU A 271 12.13 16.85 -16.60
N GLU A 272 11.28 15.90 -16.21
CA GLU A 272 10.61 15.00 -17.14
C GLU A 272 9.74 15.79 -18.13
N ARG A 273 9.00 16.78 -17.62
CA ARG A 273 8.20 17.68 -18.45
C ARG A 273 9.05 18.48 -19.43
N ARG A 274 10.26 18.91 -19.04
CA ARG A 274 11.21 19.62 -19.91
C ARG A 274 11.67 18.72 -21.06
N LEU A 275 12.01 17.46 -20.76
CA LEU A 275 12.44 16.49 -21.78
C LEU A 275 11.32 16.14 -22.75
N LEU A 276 10.10 15.88 -22.26
CA LEU A 276 8.94 15.62 -23.13
C LEU A 276 8.64 16.78 -24.08
N LYS A 277 8.75 18.03 -23.60
CA LYS A 277 8.63 19.21 -24.47
C LYS A 277 9.71 19.25 -25.54
N SER A 278 10.94 18.87 -25.21
CA SER A 278 12.04 18.82 -26.18
C SER A 278 11.80 17.73 -27.23
N LEU A 279 11.33 16.55 -26.84
CA LEU A 279 11.02 15.46 -27.76
C LEU A 279 9.90 15.84 -28.72
N LEU A 280 8.82 16.45 -28.22
CA LEU A 280 7.71 16.92 -29.05
C LEU A 280 8.11 18.01 -30.06
N ARG A 281 9.09 18.85 -29.74
CA ARG A 281 9.60 19.86 -30.69
C ARG A 281 10.42 19.23 -31.81
N LYS A 282 11.18 18.17 -31.52
CA LYS A 282 12.01 17.46 -32.50
C LYS A 282 11.20 16.58 -33.46
N ALA A 283 9.98 16.20 -33.06
CA ALA A 283 9.09 15.36 -33.87
C ALA A 283 8.20 16.16 -34.85
N ARG A 284 8.32 17.50 -34.86
CA ARG A 284 7.66 18.40 -35.81
C ARG A 284 8.65 18.81 -36.88
#